data_AF-W1X5G3-F1
#
_entry.id   AF-W1X5G3-F1
#
_cell.length_a   1.000
_cell.length_b   1.000
_cell.length_c   1.000
_cell.angle_alpha   90.00
_cell.angle_beta   90.00
_cell.angle_gamma   90.00
#
_symmetry.space_group_name_H-M   'P 1'
#
loop_
_entity.id
_entity.type
_entity.pdbx_description
1 polymer ?
#
loop_
_entity_poly.entity_id
_entity_poly.type
_entity_poly.pdbx_seq_one_letter_code
_entity_poly.pdbx_strand_id
1 'polypeptide(L)' 'MEFSNYKAHELKEIIAKKEASVEEVTKAHLDKIENTDSKVDAFLYVAKE' A
#
# COMPACT_ATOMS: atom_id res chain seq x y z
N MET A 1 -8.61 2.68 4.17
CA MET A 1 -7.79 2.80 5.40
C MET A 1 -6.40 3.25 5.02
N GLU A 2 -5.72 4.00 5.88
CA GLU A 2 -4.33 4.41 5.68
C GLU A 2 -3.39 3.24 6.05
N PHE A 3 -3.11 2.34 5.11
CA PHE A 3 -2.24 1.17 5.38
C PHE A 3 -0.74 1.51 5.46
N SER A 4 -0.37 2.70 4.99
CA SER A 4 1.00 3.18 4.85
C SER A 4 1.80 3.31 6.15
N ASN A 5 1.11 3.33 7.30
CA ASN A 5 1.72 3.50 8.62
C ASN A 5 1.86 2.18 9.39
N TYR A 6 1.37 1.07 8.83
CA TYR A 6 1.47 -0.25 9.45
C TYR A 6 2.79 -0.91 9.09
N LYS A 7 3.36 -1.62 10.06
CA LYS A 7 4.49 -2.51 9.85
C LYS A 7 4.02 -3.77 9.12
N ALA A 8 4.96 -4.44 8.46
CA ALA A 8 4.67 -5.65 7.68
C ALA A 8 3.95 -6.75 8.48
N HIS A 9 4.28 -6.94 9.76
CA HIS A 9 3.61 -7.95 10.60
C HIS A 9 2.17 -7.55 10.95
N GLU A 10 1.88 -6.26 11.10
CA GLU A 10 0.53 -5.78 11.39
C GLU A 10 -0.37 -5.95 10.14
N LEU A 11 0.16 -5.62 8.95
CA LEU A 11 -0.54 -5.88 7.68
C LEU A 11 -0.84 -7.37 7.49
N LYS A 12 0.13 -8.24 7.82
CA LYS A 12 -0.05 -9.70 7.79
C LYS A 12 -1.20 -10.15 8.71
N GLU A 13 -1.29 -9.59 9.91
CA GLU A 13 -2.37 -9.90 10.84
C GLU A 13 -3.74 -9.43 10.35
N ILE A 14 -3.84 -8.21 9.82
CA ILE A 14 -5.08 -7.64 9.26
C ILE A 14 -5.61 -8.53 8.13
N ILE A 15 -4.73 -8.94 7.22
CA ILE A 15 -5.08 -9.84 6.11
C ILE A 15 -5.50 -11.22 6.64
N ALA A 16 -4.77 -11.77 7.62
CA ALA A 16 -5.10 -13.06 8.22
C ALA A 16 -6.45 -13.06 8.95
N LYS A 17 -6.80 -11.93 9.59
CA LYS A 17 -8.09 -11.70 10.25
C LYS A 17 -9.23 -11.37 9.28
N LYS A 18 -8.93 -11.22 7.97
CA LYS A 18 -9.87 -10.80 6.92
C LYS A 18 -10.50 -9.43 7.17
N GLU A 19 -9.79 -8.55 7.89
CA GLU A 19 -10.21 -7.17 8.15
C GLU A 19 -9.98 -6.27 6.92
N ALA A 20 -9.06 -6.66 6.04
CA ALA A 20 -8.86 -6.09 4.72
C ALA A 20 -8.39 -7.17 3.74
N SER A 21 -8.77 -7.02 2.47
CA SER A 21 -8.26 -7.87 1.39
C SER A 21 -6.86 -7.44 0.94
N VAL A 22 -6.14 -8.36 0.29
CA VAL A 22 -4.84 -8.06 -0.32
C VAL A 22 -4.98 -6.96 -1.38
N GLU A 23 -6.07 -6.99 -2.15
CA GLU A 23 -6.36 -5.99 -3.18
C GLU A 23 -6.51 -4.58 -2.58
N GLU A 24 -7.26 -4.44 -1.49
CA GLU A 24 -7.42 -3.16 -0.80
C GLU A 24 -6.09 -2.62 -0.25
N VAL A 25 -5.25 -3.49 0.31
CA VAL A 25 -3.92 -3.11 0.82
C VAL A 25 -3.01 -2.66 -0.31
N THR A 26 -2.96 -3.41 -1.41
CA THR A 26 -2.14 -3.06 -2.59
C THR A 26 -2.60 -1.75 -3.21
N LYS A 27 -3.91 -1.59 -3.42
CA LYS A 27 -4.49 -0.37 -4.00
C LYS A 27 -4.15 0.86 -3.17
N ALA A 28 -4.27 0.80 -1.86
CA ALA A 28 -3.95 1.95 -1.00
C ALA A 28 -2.48 2.38 -1.09
N HIS A 29 -1.55 1.43 -1.23
CA HIS A 29 -0.13 1.75 -1.41
C HIS A 29 0.13 2.37 -2.79
N LEU A 30 -0.46 1.81 -3.85
CA LEU A 30 -0.36 2.38 -5.20
C LEU A 30 -0.94 3.80 -5.27
N ASP A 31 -2.11 4.01 -4.66
CA ASP A 31 -2.75 5.33 -4.58
C ASP A 31 -1.84 6.33 -3.84
N LYS A 32 -1.15 5.92 -2.78
CA LYS A 32 -0.20 6.79 -2.08
C LYS A 32 1.00 7.15 -2.97
N ILE A 33 1.54 6.18 -3.71
CA ILE A 33 2.65 6.41 -4.64
C ILE A 33 2.22 7.45 -5.68
N GLU A 34 1.06 7.29 -6.33
CA GLU A 34 0.57 8.26 -7.32
C GLU A 34 0.42 9.69 -6.76
N ASN A 35 -0.03 9.81 -5.51
CA ASN A 35 -0.27 11.11 -4.89
C ASN A 35 0.99 11.80 -4.35
N THR A 36 2.05 11.03 -4.05
CA THR A 36 3.21 11.55 -3.31
C THR A 36 4.51 11.50 -4.11
N ASP A 37 4.68 10.48 -4.94
CA ASP A 37 5.97 10.19 -5.58
C ASP A 37 6.38 11.26 -6.59
N SER A 38 5.44 11.96 -7.21
CA SER A 38 5.73 13.12 -8.09
C SER A 38 6.57 14.22 -7.44
N LYS A 39 6.64 14.27 -6.10
CA LYS A 39 7.43 15.25 -5.33
C LYS A 39 8.75 14.69 -4.81
N VAL A 40 8.86 13.37 -4.72
CA VAL A 40 10.00 12.68 -4.08
C VAL A 40 10.88 12.00 -5.12
N ASP A 41 10.28 11.58 -6.24
CA ASP A 41 10.92 10.84 -7.34
C ASP A 41 11.66 9.60 -6.83
N ALA A 42 10.98 8.81 -5.99
CA ALA A 42 11.57 7.66 -5.31
C ALA A 42 11.46 6.37 -6.12
N PHE A 43 10.44 6.23 -6.97
CA PHE A 43 10.23 5.02 -7.77
C PHE A 43 10.58 5.26 -9.23
N LEU A 44 11.48 4.44 -9.78
CA LEU A 44 11.80 4.44 -11.22
C LEU A 44 10.74 3.74 -12.08
N TYR A 45 9.95 2.86 -11.47
CA TYR A 45 8.91 2.09 -12.14
C TYR A 45 7.87 1.60 -11.14
N VAL A 46 6.59 1.65 -11.55
CA VAL A 46 5.45 1.13 -10.79
C VAL A 46 4.69 0.14 -11.68
N ALA A 47 4.67 -1.13 -11.29
CA ALA A 47 3.87 -2.15 -11.96
C ALA A 47 2.41 -2.03 -11.48
N LYS A 48 1.53 -1.45 -12.30
CA LYS A 48 0.12 -1.21 -11.96
C LYS A 48 -0.87 -2.04 -12.79
N GLU A 49 -0.42 -3.17 -13.34
CA GLU A 49 -1.21 -4.07 -14.18
C GLU A 49 -1.22 -5.50 -13.66
#